data_AF-A0A0B2PAD9-F1
#
_entry.id   AF-A0A0B2PAD9-F1
#
_cell.length_a   1.000
_cell.length_b   1.000
_cell.length_c   1.000
_cell.angle_alpha   90.00
_cell.angle_beta   90.00
_cell.angle_gamma   90.00
#
_symmetry.space_group_name_H-M   'P 1'
#
loop_
_entity.id
_entity.type
_entity.pdbx_description
1 polymer ?
#
loop_
_entity_poly.entity_id
_entity_poly.type
_entity_poly.pdbx_seq_one_letter_code
_entity_poly.pdbx_strand_id
1 'polypeptide(L)' 'HTAANPVFHERTKHIEINCHVVRDKVQSDLIHLLPISTYEQLADILTKPLHAGLFNHIHSKLGMLDIHI' A
#
# COMPACT_ATOMS: atom_id res chain seq x y z
N HIS A 1 26.20 3.61 9.95
CA HIS A 1 26.02 4.63 11.01
C HIS A 1 24.55 5.08 11.09
N THR A 2 23.60 4.14 11.19
CA THR A 2 22.15 4.40 11.24
C THR A 2 21.42 3.66 12.37
N ALA A 3 22.10 2.76 13.07
CA ALA A 3 21.52 1.91 14.13
C ALA A 3 21.43 2.56 15.53
N ALA A 4 21.91 3.79 15.71
CA ALA A 4 21.98 4.43 17.03
C ALA A 4 20.66 5.08 17.49
N ASN A 5 19.67 5.21 16.60
CA ASN A 5 18.35 5.71 16.95
C ASN A 5 17.35 4.54 16.98
N PRO A 6 16.84 4.17 18.16
CA PRO A 6 15.96 3.01 18.32
C PRO A 6 14.66 3.12 17.51
N VAL A 7 14.17 4.33 17.25
CA VAL A 7 12.97 4.55 16.41
C VAL A 7 13.25 4.25 14.94
N PHE A 8 14.43 4.62 14.43
CA PHE A 8 14.82 4.28 13.06
C PHE A 8 15.15 2.80 12.92
N HIS A 9 15.75 2.20 13.94
CA HIS A 9 16.01 0.77 13.96
C HIS A 9 14.72 -0.06 13.90
N GLU A 10 13.73 0.23 14.75
CA GLU A 10 12.46 -0.50 14.73
C GLU A 10 11.67 -0.30 13.43
N ARG A 11 11.62 0.91 12.87
CA ARG A 11 10.98 1.15 11.56
C ARG A 11 11.64 0.36 10.42
N THR A 12 12.98 0.32 10.42
CA THR A 12 13.75 -0.44 9.41
C THR A 12 13.48 -1.92 9.53
N LYS A 13 13.46 -2.44 10.77
CA LYS A 13 13.15 -3.83 11.09
C LYS A 13 11.76 -4.24 10.63
N HIS A 14 10.73 -3.40 10.82
CA HIS A 14 9.38 -3.70 10.31
C HIS A 14 9.33 -3.83 8.78
N ILE A 15 10.05 -2.96 8.05
CA ILE A 15 10.13 -3.04 6.58
C ILE A 15 10.81 -4.33 6.15
N GLU A 16 11.93 -4.68 6.79
CA GLU A 16 12.67 -5.90 6.51
C GLU A 16 11.82 -7.16 6.75
N ILE A 17 11.12 -7.23 7.89
CA ILE A 17 10.22 -8.34 8.22
C ILE A 17 9.09 -8.46 7.18
N ASN A 18 8.41 -7.36 6.87
CA ASN A 18 7.30 -7.38 5.90
C ASN A 18 7.78 -7.82 4.51
N CYS A 19 8.95 -7.34 4.07
CA CYS A 19 9.55 -7.75 2.81
C CYS A 19 9.85 -9.26 2.78
N HIS A 20 10.41 -9.80 3.86
CA HIS A 20 10.71 -11.23 3.97
C HIS A 20 9.43 -12.07 3.93
N VAL A 21 8.41 -11.68 4.70
CA VAL A 21 7.12 -12.39 4.73
C VAL A 21 6.47 -12.41 3.36
N VAL A 22 6.38 -11.25 2.68
CA VAL A 22 5.80 -11.21 1.32
C VAL A 22 6.59 -12.08 0.35
N ARG A 23 7.92 -12.04 0.40
CA ARG A 23 8.78 -12.87 -0.47
C ARG A 23 8.56 -14.36 -0.24
N ASP A 24 8.52 -14.82 1.01
CA ASP A 24 8.31 -16.23 1.34
C ASP A 24 6.92 -16.71 0.86
N LYS A 25 5.91 -15.84 0.98
CA LYS A 25 4.55 -16.11 0.51
C LYS A 25 4.46 -16.17 -1.02
N VAL A 26 5.24 -15.36 -1.73
CA VAL A 26 5.38 -15.44 -3.19
C VAL A 26 6.10 -16.73 -3.59
N GLN A 27 7.21 -17.07 -2.94
CA GLN A 27 8.01 -18.27 -3.25
C GLN A 27 7.29 -19.59 -2.94
N SER A 28 6.32 -19.56 -2.02
CA SER A 28 5.45 -20.69 -1.72
C SER A 28 4.20 -20.75 -2.59
N ASP A 29 4.12 -19.93 -3.64
CA ASP A 29 2.98 -19.78 -4.56
C ASP A 29 1.64 -19.45 -3.86
N LEU A 30 1.69 -19.03 -2.59
CA LEU A 30 0.50 -18.67 -1.82
C LEU A 30 -0.07 -17.31 -2.26
N ILE A 31 0.78 -16.41 -2.74
CA ILE A 31 0.37 -15.13 -3.33
C ILE A 31 1.06 -14.90 -4.66
N HIS A 32 0.34 -14.29 -5.60
CA HIS A 32 0.88 -13.88 -6.91
C HIS A 32 0.86 -12.35 -6.98
N LEU A 33 2.00 -11.75 -7.31
CA LEU A 33 2.10 -10.30 -7.46
C LEU A 33 1.72 -9.92 -8.90
N LEU A 34 0.65 -9.13 -9.03
CA LEU A 34 0.23 -8.56 -10.30
C LEU A 34 0.52 -7.06 -10.30
N PRO A 35 1.22 -6.53 -11.32
CA PRO A 35 1.46 -5.10 -11.42
C PRO A 35 0.14 -4.37 -11.71
N ILE A 36 -0.07 -3.25 -11.01
CA ILE A 36 -1.19 -2.34 -11.22
C ILE A 36 -0.60 -0.97 -11.52
N SER A 37 -1.19 -0.24 -12.47
CA SER A 37 -0.75 1.11 -12.76
C SER A 37 -1.06 2.05 -11.57
N THR A 38 -0.22 3.05 -11.32
CA THR A 38 -0.45 4.02 -10.24
C THR A 38 -1.82 4.70 -10.34
N TYR A 39 -2.32 4.90 -11.55
CA TYR A 39 -3.64 5.50 -11.79
C TYR A 39 -4.81 4.58 -11.45
N GLU A 40 -4.57 3.28 -11.32
CA GLU A 40 -5.59 2.25 -11.08
C GLU A 40 -5.48 1.61 -9.69
N GLN A 41 -4.48 2.01 -8.90
CA GLN A 41 -4.26 1.49 -7.56
C GLN A 41 -5.27 2.08 -6.55
N LEU A 42 -6.47 1.49 -6.48
CA LEU A 42 -7.57 2.00 -5.64
C LEU A 42 -7.21 2.18 -4.16
N ALA A 43 -6.33 1.33 -3.62
CA ALA A 43 -5.90 1.40 -2.21
C ALA A 43 -5.14 2.69 -1.85
N ASP A 44 -4.64 3.43 -2.84
CA ASP A 44 -3.88 4.65 -2.61
C ASP A 44 -4.72 5.75 -1.95
N ILE A 45 -6.04 5.76 -2.18
CA ILE A 45 -6.96 6.72 -1.54
C ILE A 45 -7.02 6.57 -0.01
N LEU A 46 -6.70 5.38 0.51
CA LEU A 46 -6.73 5.06 1.94
C LEU A 46 -5.36 5.16 2.61
N THR A 47 -4.28 5.22 1.82
CA THR A 47 -2.90 5.08 2.33
C THR A 47 -2.01 6.27 2.03
N LYS A 48 -2.42 7.17 1.11
CA LYS A 48 -1.61 8.29 0.66
C LYS A 48 -2.45 9.57 0.53
N PRO A 49 -1.85 10.75 0.79
CA PRO A 49 -2.43 12.00 0.34
C PRO A 49 -2.31 12.09 -1.19
N LEU A 50 -3.45 12.09 -1.89
CA LEU A 50 -3.51 12.17 -3.35
C LEU A 50 -3.85 13.58 -3.83
N HIS A 51 -3.31 13.96 -4.98
CA HIS A 51 -3.75 15.18 -5.65
C HIS A 51 -5.19 15.01 -6.15
N ALA A 52 -5.94 16.12 -6.22
CA ALA A 52 -7.38 16.10 -6.49
C ALA A 52 -7.78 15.30 -7.76
N GLY A 53 -7.01 15.43 -8.85
CA GLY A 53 -7.28 14.69 -10.09
C GLY A 53 -7.23 13.17 -9.92
N LEU A 54 -6.18 12.64 -9.30
CA LEU A 54 -6.02 11.20 -9.07
C LEU A 54 -7.01 10.71 -8.00
N PHE A 55 -7.26 11.52 -6.96
CA PHE A 55 -8.28 11.24 -5.97
C PHE A 55 -9.66 11.06 -6.62
N ASN A 56 -10.10 12.01 -7.44
CA ASN A 56 -11.40 11.94 -8.11
C ASN A 56 -11.49 10.75 -9.08
N HIS A 57 -10.40 10.45 -9.80
CA HIS A 57 -10.34 9.29 -10.68
C HIS A 57 -10.52 7.98 -9.91
N ILE A 58 -9.75 7.76 -8.84
CA ILE A 58 -9.85 6.56 -8.00
C ILE A 58 -11.20 6.50 -7.28
N HIS A 59 -11.67 7.61 -6.72
CA HIS A 59 -12.94 7.70 -6.01
C HIS A 59 -14.12 7.29 -6.89
N SER A 60 -14.15 7.73 -8.15
CA SER A 60 -15.21 7.34 -9.11
C SER A 60 -15.30 5.84 -9.36
N LYS A 61 -14.22 5.08 -9.12
CA LYS A 61 -14.14 3.64 -9.32
C LYS A 61 -14.51 2.83 -8.07
N LEU A 62 -14.72 3.48 -6.91
CA LEU A 62 -15.03 2.78 -5.65
C LEU A 62 -16.47 2.27 -5.55
N GLY A 63 -17.37 2.70 -6.45
CA GLY A 63 -18.78 2.27 -6.41
C GLY A 63 -19.51 2.67 -5.12
N MET A 64 -19.18 3.85 -4.57
CA MET A 64 -19.78 4.34 -3.33
C MET A 64 -21.28 4.60 -3.50
N LEU A 65 -22.05 4.22 -2.48
CA LEU A 65 -23.47 4.53 -2.37
C LEU A 65 -23.65 5.73 -1.44
N ASP A 66 -24.54 6.64 -1.82
CA ASP A 66 -25.00 7.68 -0.92
C ASP A 66 -26.06 7.08 0.03
N ILE A 67 -25.77 7.15 1.32
CA ILE A 67 -26.62 6.62 2.40
C ILE A 67 -27.61 7.67 2.94
N HIS A 68 -27.56 8.90 2.43
CA HIS A 68 -28.43 10.00 2.86
C HIS A 68 -29.57 10.28 1.86
N ILE A 69 -29.76 9.39 0.88
CA ILE A 69 -30.93 9.39 -0.02
C ILE A 69 -32.14 8.80 0.69
#